data_AF-A0A3A3A1D3-F1
#
_entry.id   AF-A0A3A3A1D3-F1
#
_cell.length_a   1.000
_cell.length_b   1.000
_cell.length_c   1.000
_cell.angle_alpha   90.00
_cell.angle_beta   90.00
_cell.angle_gamma   90.00
#
_symmetry.space_group_name_H-M   'P 1'
#
loop_
_entity.id
_entity.type
_entity.pdbx_description
1 polymer ?
#
loop_
_entity_poly.entity_id
_entity_poly.type
_entity_poly.pdbx_seq_one_letter_code
_entity_poly.pdbx_strand_id
1 'polypeptide(L)'
;MATPPSTQLPTTGPTTPPQGNSARLDRDNRIRVLTLRDTGFTYEQIASQLQITYRQVQYTCQSHQATPKKARGQSPKLSDEDVDKIIEFMSSSEQTRRMPYHKVIQELALPVGTKALSRALKKRGYSWCKALRKPLYRMKLSVPVNS
;
A
#
# COMPACT_ATOMS: atom_id res chain seq x y z
N MET A 1 74.74 12.65 -23.40
CA MET A 1 74.03 12.36 -22.14
C MET A 1 72.55 12.48 -22.40
N ALA A 2 71.80 11.38 -22.36
CA ALA A 2 70.37 11.35 -22.66
C ALA A 2 69.59 11.25 -21.34
N THR A 3 68.82 12.29 -21.00
CA THR A 3 67.81 12.24 -19.94
C THR A 3 66.57 11.52 -20.44
N PRO A 4 66.01 10.53 -19.71
CA PRO A 4 64.74 9.92 -20.07
C PRO A 4 63.57 10.86 -19.72
N PRO A 5 62.48 10.88 -20.52
CA PRO A 5 61.28 11.62 -20.19
C PRO A 5 60.49 10.90 -19.10
N SER A 6 60.06 11.67 -18.10
CA SER A 6 59.25 11.23 -16.97
C SER A 6 57.85 10.84 -17.44
N THR A 7 57.50 9.56 -17.39
CA THR A 7 56.14 9.07 -17.62
C THR A 7 55.24 9.49 -16.45
N GLN A 8 54.29 10.39 -16.70
CA GLN A 8 53.20 10.67 -15.76
C GLN A 8 52.11 9.61 -15.92
N LEU A 9 51.75 8.94 -14.82
CA LEU A 9 50.60 8.05 -14.72
C LEU A 9 49.29 8.88 -14.72
N PRO A 10 48.25 8.47 -15.45
CA PRO A 10 46.94 9.09 -15.37
C PRO A 10 46.30 8.79 -14.02
N THR A 11 45.92 9.85 -13.30
CA THR A 11 45.11 9.82 -12.08
C THR A 11 43.68 9.38 -12.43
N THR A 12 43.37 8.11 -12.19
CA THR A 12 41.99 7.63 -12.19
C THR A 12 41.28 8.17 -10.96
N GLY A 13 40.37 9.13 -11.16
CA GLY A 13 39.52 9.66 -10.11
C GLY A 13 38.67 8.56 -9.45
N PRO A 14 38.24 8.73 -8.19
CA PRO A 14 37.38 7.77 -7.52
C PRO A 14 36.03 7.68 -8.24
N THR A 15 35.85 6.60 -9.00
CA THR A 15 34.57 6.25 -9.59
C THR A 15 33.66 5.76 -8.47
N THR A 16 32.78 6.63 -7.99
CA THR A 16 31.72 6.27 -7.05
C THR A 16 30.86 5.17 -7.70
N PRO A 17 30.79 3.94 -7.15
CA PRO A 17 29.98 2.90 -7.74
C PRO A 17 28.50 3.29 -7.71
N PRO A 18 27.73 2.97 -8.76
CA PRO A 18 26.32 3.32 -8.84
C PRO A 18 25.58 2.71 -7.65
N GLN A 19 24.94 3.58 -6.87
CA GLN A 19 24.11 3.17 -5.74
C GLN A 19 22.85 2.49 -6.28
N GLY A 20 22.95 1.19 -6.54
CA GLY A 20 21.81 0.34 -6.86
C GLY A 20 20.80 0.43 -5.72
N ASN A 21 19.52 0.54 -6.08
CA ASN A 21 18.39 0.58 -5.15
C ASN A 21 18.60 -0.47 -4.06
N SER A 22 18.80 -0.04 -2.80
CA SER A 22 19.08 -0.97 -1.71
C SER A 22 17.84 -1.80 -1.45
N ALA A 23 17.81 -3.01 -1.99
CA ALA A 23 16.80 -4.00 -1.61
C ALA A 23 16.81 -4.13 -0.09
N ARG A 24 15.62 -4.11 0.52
CA ARG A 24 15.49 -4.31 1.97
C ARG A 24 16.04 -5.69 2.32
N LEU A 25 16.79 -5.75 3.41
CA LEU A 25 17.35 -7.00 3.91
C LEU A 25 16.21 -7.99 4.21
N ASP A 26 16.37 -9.23 3.78
CA ASP A 26 15.45 -10.30 4.12
C ASP A 26 15.44 -10.58 5.64
N ARG A 27 14.33 -11.15 6.14
CA ARG A 27 14.14 -11.44 7.56
C ARG A 27 15.28 -12.28 8.14
N ASP A 28 15.72 -13.33 7.43
CA ASP A 28 16.71 -14.26 7.96
C ASP A 28 18.08 -13.59 8.06
N ASN A 29 18.44 -12.77 7.08
CA ASN A 29 19.65 -11.96 7.15
C ASN A 29 19.59 -10.95 8.30
N ARG A 30 18.42 -10.39 8.63
CA ARG A 30 18.28 -9.48 9.79
C ARG A 30 18.50 -10.22 11.10
N ILE A 31 17.97 -11.43 11.23
CA ILE A 31 18.20 -12.29 12.40
C ILE A 31 19.68 -12.59 12.53
N ARG A 32 20.34 -13.03 11.45
CA ARG A 32 21.79 -13.33 11.44
C ARG A 32 22.63 -12.13 11.84
N VAL A 33 22.32 -10.93 11.33
CA VAL A 33 23.02 -9.69 11.72
C VAL A 33 22.89 -9.43 13.22
N LEU A 34 21.68 -9.55 13.77
CA LEU A 34 21.44 -9.32 15.20
C LEU A 34 22.18 -10.36 16.05
N THR A 35 22.09 -11.64 15.69
CA THR A 35 22.81 -12.71 16.38
C THR A 35 24.32 -12.49 16.36
N LEU A 36 24.90 -12.15 15.20
CA LEU A 36 26.33 -11.85 15.10
C LEU A 36 26.72 -10.59 15.89
N ARG A 37 25.80 -9.64 16.01
CA ARG A 37 26.04 -8.45 16.84
C ARG A 37 26.04 -8.80 18.33
N ASP A 38 25.12 -9.65 18.76
CA ASP A 38 25.02 -10.13 20.14
C ASP A 38 26.25 -10.97 20.55
N THR A 39 26.86 -11.70 19.61
CA THR A 39 28.11 -12.43 19.84
C THR A 39 29.36 -11.56 19.78
N GLY A 40 29.22 -10.25 19.51
CA GLY A 40 30.31 -9.27 19.59
C GLY A 40 31.05 -8.95 18.29
N PHE A 41 30.55 -9.40 17.13
CA PHE A 41 31.19 -9.08 15.84
C PHE A 41 31.06 -7.60 15.49
N THR A 42 32.06 -7.09 14.76
CA THR A 42 32.05 -5.72 14.23
C THR A 42 31.20 -5.63 12.96
N TYR A 43 30.76 -4.41 12.61
CA TYR A 43 29.91 -4.22 11.43
C TYR A 43 30.59 -4.62 10.12
N GLU A 44 31.91 -4.41 10.01
CA GLU A 44 32.69 -4.80 8.82
C GLU A 44 32.78 -6.32 8.67
N GLN A 45 32.96 -7.05 9.77
CA GLN A 45 32.98 -8.51 9.77
C GLN A 45 31.62 -9.10 9.40
N ILE A 46 30.53 -8.53 9.92
CA ILE A 46 29.18 -8.97 9.59
C ILE A 46 28.87 -8.69 8.11
N ALA A 47 29.28 -7.52 7.61
CA ALA A 47 29.10 -7.13 6.21
C ALA A 47 29.82 -8.09 5.25
N SER A 48 31.08 -8.45 5.56
CA SER A 48 31.86 -9.38 4.73
C SER A 48 31.33 -10.82 4.81
N GLN A 49 30.91 -11.28 5.99
CA GLN A 49 30.39 -12.63 6.17
C GLN A 49 29.03 -12.85 5.47
N LEU A 50 28.13 -11.86 5.52
CA LEU A 50 26.80 -11.95 4.93
C LEU A 50 26.71 -11.37 3.51
N GLN A 51 27.80 -10.78 2.99
CA GLN A 51 27.86 -10.12 1.68
C GLN A 51 26.79 -9.02 1.53
N ILE A 52 26.64 -8.21 2.58
CA ILE A 52 25.69 -7.10 2.66
C ILE A 52 26.46 -5.81 2.95
N THR A 53 25.83 -4.66 2.67
CA THR A 53 26.50 -3.38 2.88
C THR A 53 26.61 -3.04 4.37
N TYR A 54 27.70 -2.34 4.73
CA TYR A 54 27.87 -1.78 6.07
C TYR A 54 26.65 -0.98 6.55
N ARG A 55 26.03 -0.19 5.65
CA ARG A 55 24.83 0.60 5.94
C ARG A 55 23.61 -0.28 6.27
N GLN A 56 23.45 -1.43 5.62
CA GLN A 56 22.38 -2.38 5.94
C GLN A 56 22.59 -3.03 7.31
N VAL A 57 23.83 -3.36 7.68
CA VAL A 57 24.19 -3.85 9.02
C VAL A 57 23.88 -2.79 10.06
N GLN A 58 24.40 -1.58 9.87
CA GLN A 58 24.18 -0.43 10.77
C GLN A 58 22.69 -0.16 10.98
N TYR A 59 21.89 -0.10 9.92
CA TYR A 59 20.45 0.12 10.01
C TYR A 59 19.73 -1.01 10.76
N THR A 60 20.12 -2.26 10.53
CA THR A 60 19.52 -3.43 11.20
C THR A 60 19.83 -3.41 12.70
N CYS A 61 21.07 -3.13 13.08
CA CYS A 61 21.47 -2.96 14.48
C CYS A 61 20.73 -1.78 15.13
N GLN A 62 20.64 -0.62 14.49
CA GLN A 62 19.93 0.54 15.05
C GLN A 62 18.42 0.29 15.21
N SER A 63 17.80 -0.38 14.24
CA SER A 63 16.38 -0.68 14.29
C SER A 63 16.02 -1.77 15.30
N HIS A 64 16.92 -2.68 15.66
CA HIS A 64 16.69 -3.82 16.57
C HIS A 64 15.41 -4.65 16.26
N GLN A 65 14.95 -4.63 15.01
CA GLN A 65 13.72 -5.31 14.60
C GLN A 65 14.04 -6.42 13.61
N ALA A 66 13.88 -7.68 13.97
CA ALA A 66 14.10 -8.79 13.03
C ALA A 66 13.09 -8.75 11.86
N THR A 67 11.85 -8.31 12.11
CA THR A 67 10.79 -8.27 11.10
C THR A 67 10.78 -6.94 10.36
N PRO A 68 10.90 -6.93 9.01
CA PRO A 68 10.76 -5.71 8.23
C PRO A 68 9.39 -5.05 8.43
N LYS A 69 9.37 -3.72 8.62
CA LYS A 69 8.12 -2.97 8.75
C LYS A 69 7.34 -2.98 7.44
N LYS A 70 6.07 -3.42 7.52
CA LYS A 70 5.13 -3.36 6.38
C LYS A 70 4.98 -1.91 5.92
N ALA A 71 5.05 -1.68 4.61
CA ALA A 71 4.80 -0.37 4.04
C ALA A 71 3.40 0.10 4.44
N ARG A 72 3.29 1.36 4.85
CA ARG A 72 1.97 1.99 5.02
C ARG A 72 1.33 2.07 3.63
N GLY A 73 0.06 1.67 3.55
CA GLY A 73 -0.74 1.84 2.35
C GLY A 73 -1.04 3.33 2.10
N GLN A 74 -1.57 3.62 0.93
CA GLN A 74 -2.04 4.96 0.59
C GLN A 74 -3.19 5.38 1.52
N SER A 75 -3.16 6.64 1.97
CA SER A 75 -4.26 7.21 2.74
C SER A 75 -5.55 7.25 1.90
N PRO A 76 -6.73 7.01 2.52
CA PRO A 76 -8.00 7.19 1.85
C PRO A 76 -8.16 8.64 1.35
N LYS A 77 -8.78 8.81 0.18
CA LYS A 77 -9.08 10.14 -0.39
C LYS A 77 -10.28 10.84 0.27
N LEU A 78 -11.12 10.08 0.97
CA LEU A 78 -12.23 10.60 1.75
C LEU A 78 -11.87 10.54 3.23
N SER A 79 -12.09 11.64 3.93
CA SER A 79 -12.07 11.67 5.38
C SER A 79 -13.24 10.86 5.94
N ASP A 80 -13.15 10.46 7.21
CA ASP A 80 -14.20 9.70 7.86
C ASP A 80 -15.47 10.57 8.04
N GLU A 81 -15.28 11.88 8.27
CA GLU A 81 -16.33 12.88 8.41
C GLU A 81 -17.10 13.11 7.10
N ASP A 82 -16.39 13.13 5.96
CA ASP A 82 -17.03 13.28 4.65
C ASP A 82 -17.88 12.04 4.31
N VAL A 83 -17.43 10.85 4.71
CA VAL A 83 -18.21 9.63 4.54
C VAL A 83 -19.50 9.68 5.36
N ASP A 84 -19.44 10.22 6.58
CA ASP A 84 -20.62 10.34 7.43
C ASP A 84 -21.64 11.36 6.87
N LYS A 85 -21.18 12.50 6.33
CA LYS A 85 -22.04 13.46 5.60
C LYS A 85 -22.72 12.82 4.39
N ILE A 86 -21.99 11.98 3.65
CA ILE A 86 -22.54 11.27 2.49
C ILE A 86 -23.60 10.27 2.94
N ILE A 87 -23.37 9.55 4.03
CA ILE A 87 -24.34 8.61 4.60
C ILE A 87 -25.61 9.34 5.06
N GLU A 88 -25.48 10.49 5.72
CA GLU A 88 -26.59 11.33 6.13
C GLU A 88 -27.40 11.81 4.93
N PHE A 89 -26.73 12.37 3.91
CA PHE A 89 -27.36 12.79 2.66
C PHE A 89 -28.10 11.64 1.97
N MET A 90 -27.50 10.46 1.90
CA MET A 90 -28.11 9.27 1.31
C MET A 90 -29.28 8.71 2.13
N SER A 91 -29.29 8.93 3.45
CA SER A 91 -30.33 8.45 4.35
C SER A 91 -31.52 9.40 4.46
N SER A 92 -31.34 10.67 4.05
CA SER A 92 -32.34 11.74 4.15
C SER A 92 -33.63 11.49 3.36
N SER A 93 -33.59 10.74 2.25
CA SER A 93 -34.72 10.57 1.33
C SER A 93 -34.71 9.19 0.65
N GLU A 94 -35.89 8.69 0.24
CA GLU A 94 -35.99 7.46 -0.56
C GLU A 94 -35.31 7.62 -1.93
N GLN A 95 -35.45 8.80 -2.55
CA GLN A 95 -34.83 9.12 -3.83
C GLN A 95 -33.31 9.14 -3.73
N THR A 96 -32.75 9.76 -2.69
CA THR A 96 -31.28 9.82 -2.49
C THR A 96 -30.70 8.46 -2.13
N ARG A 97 -31.44 7.60 -1.42
CA ARG A 97 -31.05 6.22 -1.13
C ARG A 97 -30.88 5.34 -2.37
N ARG A 98 -31.73 5.53 -3.38
CA ARG A 98 -31.70 4.80 -4.66
C ARG A 98 -30.82 5.45 -5.73
N MET A 99 -30.26 6.62 -5.45
CA MET A 99 -29.45 7.38 -6.38
C MET A 99 -28.13 6.64 -6.66
N PRO A 100 -27.63 6.58 -7.91
CA PRO A 100 -26.34 5.95 -8.22
C PRO A 100 -25.14 6.85 -7.86
N TYR A 101 -23.96 6.24 -7.65
CA TYR A 101 -22.80 6.90 -7.01
C TYR A 101 -22.30 8.11 -7.79
N HIS A 102 -22.38 8.07 -9.12
CA HIS A 102 -21.96 9.18 -9.97
C HIS A 102 -22.82 10.43 -9.77
N LYS A 103 -24.13 10.27 -9.52
CA LYS A 103 -25.02 11.39 -9.22
C LYS A 103 -24.74 11.94 -7.83
N VAL A 104 -24.55 11.08 -6.83
CA VAL A 104 -24.17 11.50 -5.47
C VAL A 104 -22.87 12.31 -5.48
N ILE A 105 -21.88 11.91 -6.29
CA ILE A 105 -20.62 12.65 -6.47
C ILE A 105 -20.85 14.02 -7.11
N GLN A 106 -21.77 14.12 -8.08
CA GLN A 106 -22.12 15.37 -8.74
C GLN A 106 -22.85 16.33 -7.80
N GLU A 107 -23.83 15.84 -7.05
CA GLU A 107 -24.62 16.63 -6.09
C GLU A 107 -23.76 17.16 -4.94
N LEU A 108 -22.83 16.35 -4.42
CA LEU A 108 -21.94 16.71 -3.32
C LEU A 108 -20.60 17.31 -3.77
N ALA A 109 -20.43 17.52 -5.09
CA ALA A 109 -19.20 18.03 -5.73
C ALA A 109 -17.90 17.38 -5.19
N LEU A 110 -17.91 16.05 -5.00
CA LEU A 110 -16.81 15.35 -4.33
C LEU A 110 -15.61 15.15 -5.28
N PRO A 111 -14.36 15.36 -4.83
CA PRO A 111 -13.15 15.15 -5.63
C PRO A 111 -12.75 13.66 -5.71
N VAL A 112 -13.71 12.75 -5.79
CA VAL A 112 -13.50 11.30 -5.72
C VAL A 112 -14.29 10.56 -6.80
N GLY A 113 -13.68 9.50 -7.34
CA GLY A 113 -14.36 8.64 -8.31
C GLY A 113 -15.34 7.67 -7.64
N THR A 114 -16.31 7.18 -8.42
CA THR A 114 -17.34 6.19 -8.04
C THR A 114 -16.79 4.99 -7.25
N LYS A 115 -15.61 4.48 -7.63
CA LYS A 115 -14.98 3.33 -6.96
C LYS A 115 -14.44 3.68 -5.57
N ALA A 116 -13.94 4.89 -5.38
CA ALA A 116 -13.45 5.35 -4.08
C ALA A 116 -14.62 5.49 -3.10
N LEU A 117 -15.72 6.11 -3.54
CA LEU A 117 -16.95 6.22 -2.76
C LEU A 117 -17.51 4.84 -2.39
N SER A 118 -17.64 3.93 -3.36
CA SER A 118 -18.13 2.58 -3.10
C SER A 118 -17.26 1.80 -2.10
N ARG A 119 -15.93 1.95 -2.16
CA ARG A 119 -15.02 1.30 -1.19
C ARG A 119 -15.16 1.91 0.20
N ALA A 120 -15.27 3.23 0.30
CA ALA A 120 -15.44 3.94 1.57
C ALA A 120 -16.74 3.51 2.28
N LEU A 121 -17.85 3.46 1.55
CA LEU A 121 -19.13 3.01 2.08
C LEU A 121 -19.13 1.53 2.48
N LYS A 122 -18.52 0.65 1.67
CA LYS A 122 -18.35 -0.77 2.03
C LYS A 122 -17.53 -0.96 3.30
N LYS A 123 -16.49 -0.15 3.52
CA LYS A 123 -15.68 -0.19 4.75
C LYS A 123 -16.53 0.13 5.99
N ARG A 124 -17.54 1.01 5.85
CA ARG A 124 -18.52 1.34 6.89
C ARG A 124 -19.70 0.35 6.96
N GLY A 125 -19.69 -0.73 6.17
CA GLY A 125 -20.76 -1.74 6.15
C GLY A 125 -21.95 -1.39 5.25
N TYR A 126 -21.93 -0.26 4.54
CA TYR A 126 -22.99 0.13 3.62
C TYR A 126 -22.80 -0.54 2.26
N SER A 127 -23.69 -1.46 1.92
CA SER A 127 -23.80 -2.05 0.59
C SER A 127 -25.08 -1.58 -0.08
N TRP A 128 -24.99 -1.03 -1.30
CA TRP A 128 -26.18 -0.85 -2.11
C TRP A 128 -26.72 -2.18 -2.61
N CYS A 129 -27.89 -2.54 -2.12
CA CYS A 129 -28.74 -3.52 -2.76
C CYS A 129 -29.16 -2.96 -4.12
N LYS A 130 -28.63 -3.51 -5.22
CA LYS A 130 -29.28 -3.36 -6.52
C LYS A 130 -30.65 -4.01 -6.36
N ALA A 131 -31.71 -3.23 -6.43
CA ALA A 131 -33.06 -3.78 -6.47
C ALA A 131 -33.11 -4.72 -7.68
N LEU A 132 -33.16 -6.04 -7.42
CA LEU A 132 -33.43 -7.02 -8.46
C LEU A 132 -34.77 -6.61 -9.08
N ARG A 133 -34.85 -6.54 -10.41
CA ARG A 133 -36.13 -6.32 -11.09
C ARG A 133 -37.12 -7.36 -10.55
N LYS A 134 -38.31 -6.93 -10.16
CA LYS A 134 -39.41 -7.83 -9.79
C LYS A 134 -39.52 -8.89 -10.89
N PRO A 135 -39.54 -10.21 -10.58
CA PRO A 135 -39.68 -11.23 -11.61
C PRO A 135 -40.94 -10.97 -12.43
N LEU A 136 -40.80 -10.97 -13.76
CA LEU A 136 -41.90 -10.79 -14.70
C LEU A 136 -42.68 -12.10 -14.84
N TYR A 137 -43.38 -12.55 -13.79
CA TYR A 137 -44.48 -13.50 -13.93
C TYR A 137 -45.35 -13.56 -12.66
N ARG A 138 -46.62 -13.23 -12.83
CA ARG A 138 -47.71 -13.50 -11.89
C ARG A 138 -48.01 -15.00 -12.00
N MET A 139 -47.59 -15.82 -11.03
CA MET A 139 -48.03 -17.22 -10.98
C MET A 139 -49.57 -17.25 -10.91
N LYS A 140 -50.19 -17.94 -11.86
CA LYS A 140 -51.63 -18.22 -11.89
C LYS A 140 -51.95 -19.15 -10.72
N LEU A 141 -52.61 -18.64 -9.68
CA LEU A 141 -53.30 -19.52 -8.74
C LEU A 141 -54.56 -20.04 -9.44
N SER A 142 -54.56 -21.34 -9.70
CA SER A 142 -55.71 -22.13 -10.10
C SER A 142 -56.83 -21.92 -9.09
N VAL A 143 -57.99 -21.45 -9.55
CA VAL A 143 -59.20 -21.34 -8.71
C VAL A 143 -59.80 -22.74 -8.62
N PRO A 144 -59.98 -23.34 -7.42
CA PRO A 144 -60.76 -24.55 -7.31
C PRO A 144 -62.25 -24.17 -7.48
N VAL A 145 -62.89 -24.82 -8.45
CA VAL A 145 -64.35 -24.87 -8.58
C VAL A 145 -64.91 -25.49 -7.30
N ASN A 146 -65.91 -24.89 -6.68
CA ASN A 146 -66.67 -25.52 -5.60
C ASN A 146 -68.14 -25.12 -5.68
N SER A 147 -68.97 -26.19 -5.72
CA SER A 147 -70.44 -26.30 -5.70
C SER A 147 -71.20 -25.85 -6.94
#